data_AF-A0A958YEK0-F1
#
_entry.id   AF-A0A958YEK0-F1
#
_cell.length_a   1.000
_cell.length_b   1.000
_cell.length_c   1.000
_cell.angle_alpha   90.00
_cell.angle_beta   90.00
_cell.angle_gamma   90.00
#
_symmetry.space_group_name_H-M   'P 1'
#
loop_
_entity.id
_entity.type
_entity.pdbx_description
1 polymer ?
#
loop_
_entity_poly.entity_id
_entity_poly.type
_entity_poly.pdbx_seq_one_letter_code
_entity_poly.pdbx_strand_id
1 'polypeptide(L)'
;MKFTRYLLGGFIAGVASAIANNLYNIIFKSLTGIEVSDFINYGTITSASMVLPILAAIYYFVLNRTTRKACVIFTSTTILIVLLSLLGPLQEQLPNGEPAPSGWVGLTIPMHIITGLFAFLSIHKYIHKNDLPKESK
;
A
#
# COMPACT_ATOMS: atom_id res chain seq x y z
N MET A 1 20.78 10.86 3.06
CA MET A 1 19.79 11.28 2.04
C MET A 1 18.81 12.32 2.59
N LYS A 2 18.25 13.19 1.74
CA LYS A 2 17.22 14.19 2.10
C LYS A 2 15.85 13.52 2.27
N PHE A 3 15.08 13.94 3.28
CA PHE A 3 13.73 13.45 3.57
C PHE A 3 12.78 13.51 2.37
N THR A 4 12.88 14.58 1.56
CA THR A 4 12.06 14.79 0.36
C THR A 4 12.07 13.62 -0.63
N ARG A 5 13.18 12.87 -0.73
CA ARG A 5 13.27 11.71 -1.62
C ARG A 5 12.41 10.54 -1.14
N TYR A 6 12.33 10.33 0.17
CA TYR A 6 11.47 9.31 0.76
C TYR A 6 10.01 9.67 0.50
N LEU A 7 9.62 10.91 0.82
CA LEU A 7 8.27 11.41 0.55
C LEU A 7 7.89 11.29 -0.92
N LEU A 8 8.79 11.62 -1.85
CA LEU A 8 8.52 11.45 -3.28
C LEU A 8 8.31 9.97 -3.65
N GLY A 9 9.12 9.06 -3.10
CA GLY A 9 8.94 7.61 -3.30
C GLY A 9 7.59 7.11 -2.77
N GLY A 10 7.19 7.55 -1.57
CA GLY A 10 5.88 7.23 -0.99
C GLY A 10 4.72 7.84 -1.78
N PHE A 11 4.86 9.07 -2.28
CA PHE A 11 3.86 9.72 -3.12
C PHE A 11 3.67 8.99 -4.46
N ILE A 12 4.76 8.66 -5.16
CA ILE A 12 4.71 7.89 -6.40
C ILE A 12 4.08 6.52 -6.16
N ALA A 13 4.44 5.85 -5.06
CA ALA A 13 3.82 4.59 -4.65
C ALA A 13 2.31 4.76 -4.45
N GLY A 14 1.89 5.79 -3.72
CA GLY A 14 0.47 6.06 -3.45
C GLY A 14 -0.34 6.35 -4.71
N VAL A 15 0.20 7.15 -5.63
CA VAL A 15 -0.45 7.41 -6.93
C VAL A 15 -0.58 6.12 -7.74
N ALA A 16 0.48 5.30 -7.82
CA ALA A 16 0.44 4.04 -8.53
C ALA A 16 -0.56 3.05 -7.91
N SER A 17 -0.59 2.95 -6.57
CA SER A 17 -1.57 2.14 -5.84
C SER A 17 -3.00 2.61 -6.10
N ALA A 18 -3.26 3.92 -6.03
CA ALA A 18 -4.59 4.47 -6.26
C ALA A 18 -5.08 4.18 -7.68
N ILE A 19 -4.24 4.38 -8.69
CA ILE A 19 -4.58 4.06 -10.08
C ILE A 19 -4.88 2.56 -10.22
N ALA A 20 -4.00 1.70 -9.72
CA ALA A 20 -4.16 0.25 -9.83
C ALA A 20 -5.40 -0.28 -9.10
N ASN A 21 -5.70 0.22 -7.89
CA ASN A 21 -6.86 -0.19 -7.12
C ASN A 21 -8.17 0.29 -7.73
N ASN A 22 -8.21 1.50 -8.28
CA ASN A 22 -9.40 1.98 -8.99
C ASN A 22 -9.61 1.21 -10.30
N LEU A 23 -8.53 0.88 -11.02
CA LEU A 23 -8.62 0.01 -12.19
C LEU A 23 -9.13 -1.39 -11.81
N TYR A 24 -8.62 -1.94 -10.71
CA TYR A 24 -9.09 -3.21 -10.17
C TYR A 24 -10.58 -3.17 -9.82
N ASN A 25 -11.05 -2.09 -9.17
CA ASN A 25 -12.47 -1.89 -8.88
C ASN A 25 -13.33 -1.89 -10.15
N ILE A 26 -12.89 -1.22 -11.21
CA ILE A 26 -13.59 -1.20 -12.51
C ILE A 26 -13.65 -2.60 -13.11
N ILE A 27 -12.53 -3.32 -13.14
CA ILE A 27 -12.45 -4.68 -13.67
C ILE A 27 -13.34 -5.63 -12.86
N PHE A 28 -13.27 -5.57 -11.54
CA PHE A 28 -14.06 -6.41 -10.63
C PHE A 28 -15.56 -6.22 -10.87
N LYS A 29 -16.03 -4.98 -10.93
CA LYS A 29 -17.43 -4.66 -11.22
C LYS A 29 -17.86 -5.16 -12.59
N SER A 30 -17.03 -4.96 -13.61
CA SER A 30 -17.31 -5.41 -14.98
C SER A 30 -17.44 -6.94 -15.10
N LEU A 31 -16.59 -7.69 -14.38
CA LEU A 31 -16.58 -9.16 -14.44
C LEU A 31 -17.65 -9.82 -13.57
N THR A 32 -18.00 -9.22 -12.44
CA THR A 32 -18.88 -9.86 -11.44
C THR A 32 -20.29 -9.28 -11.42
N GLY A 33 -20.49 -8.07 -11.94
CA GLY A 33 -21.73 -7.31 -11.77
C GLY A 33 -22.00 -6.86 -10.33
N ILE A 34 -21.07 -7.08 -9.39
CA ILE A 34 -21.23 -6.75 -7.97
C ILE A 34 -20.74 -5.33 -7.72
N GLU A 35 -21.56 -4.51 -7.08
CA GLU A 35 -21.20 -3.17 -6.63
C GLU A 35 -21.19 -3.07 -5.11
N VAL A 36 -20.06 -2.60 -4.54
CA VAL A 36 -19.88 -2.37 -3.10
C VAL A 36 -19.82 -0.85 -2.83
N SER A 37 -20.80 -0.11 -3.36
CA SER A 37 -20.73 1.35 -3.49
C SER A 37 -20.85 2.12 -2.17
N ASP A 38 -21.55 1.57 -1.17
CA ASP A 38 -21.81 2.27 0.10
C ASP A 38 -20.54 2.54 0.92
N PHE A 39 -19.53 1.68 0.79
CA PHE A 39 -18.26 1.79 1.51
C PHE A 39 -17.05 1.98 0.58
N ILE A 40 -17.11 1.41 -0.63
CA ILE A 40 -16.01 1.39 -1.58
C ILE A 40 -16.38 2.22 -2.81
N ASN A 41 -15.92 3.46 -2.81
CA ASN A 41 -16.03 4.39 -3.92
C ASN A 41 -14.65 4.87 -4.36
N TYR A 42 -14.57 5.54 -5.51
CA TYR A 42 -13.29 6.01 -6.06
C TYR A 42 -12.53 6.92 -5.08
N GLY A 43 -13.24 7.72 -4.29
CA GLY A 43 -12.65 8.60 -3.29
C GLY A 43 -12.03 7.83 -2.13
N THR A 44 -12.74 6.85 -1.57
CA THR A 44 -12.25 6.03 -0.45
C THR A 44 -11.10 5.12 -0.87
N ILE A 45 -11.17 4.53 -2.07
CA ILE A 45 -10.07 3.74 -2.63
C ILE A 45 -8.82 4.63 -2.80
N THR A 46 -8.98 5.81 -3.41
CA THR A 46 -7.86 6.70 -3.69
C THR A 46 -7.19 7.18 -2.41
N SER A 47 -7.97 7.66 -1.43
CA SER A 47 -7.42 8.19 -0.18
C SER A 47 -6.68 7.11 0.62
N ALA A 48 -7.27 5.92 0.76
CA ALA A 48 -6.64 4.79 1.44
C ALA A 48 -5.33 4.35 0.74
N SER A 49 -5.36 4.30 -0.59
CA SER A 49 -4.21 3.88 -1.41
C SER A 49 -3.07 4.90 -1.40
N MET A 50 -3.35 6.18 -1.14
CA MET A 50 -2.33 7.24 -1.10
C MET A 50 -1.70 7.41 0.28
N VAL A 51 -2.48 7.37 1.35
CA VAL A 51 -2.01 7.70 2.71
C VAL A 51 -1.00 6.66 3.20
N LEU A 52 -1.30 5.36 3.03
CA LEU A 52 -0.47 4.30 3.58
C LEU A 52 0.96 4.26 2.99
N PRO A 53 1.17 4.37 1.66
CA PRO A 53 2.53 4.39 1.11
C PRO A 53 3.36 5.63 1.52
N ILE A 54 2.72 6.77 1.75
CA ILE A 54 3.39 7.96 2.29
C ILE A 54 3.88 7.70 3.72
N LEU A 55 3.02 7.13 4.57
CA LEU A 55 3.38 6.73 5.94
C LEU A 55 4.49 5.69 5.94
N ALA A 56 4.43 4.69 5.05
CA ALA A 56 5.49 3.69 4.88
C ALA A 56 6.84 4.33 4.53
N ALA A 57 6.84 5.36 3.66
CA ALA A 57 8.06 6.07 3.30
C ALA A 57 8.64 6.90 4.47
N ILE A 58 7.78 7.53 5.27
CA ILE A 58 8.20 8.24 6.49
C ILE A 58 8.81 7.25 7.50
N TYR A 59 8.14 6.11 7.71
CA TYR A 59 8.64 5.05 8.57
C TYR A 59 10.01 4.53 8.10
N TYR A 60 10.17 4.28 6.80
CA TYR A 60 11.46 3.85 6.26
C TYR A 60 12.56 4.91 6.39
N PHE A 61 12.22 6.20 6.26
CA PHE A 61 13.16 7.28 6.53
C PHE A 61 13.70 7.23 7.97
N VAL A 62 12.82 7.03 8.95
CA VAL A 62 13.20 6.91 10.36
C VAL A 62 14.08 5.68 10.58
N LEU A 63 13.71 4.52 10.02
CA LEU A 63 14.53 3.31 10.09
C LEU A 63 15.93 3.52 9.52
N ASN A 64 16.04 4.15 8.34
CA ASN A 64 17.33 4.36 7.69
C ASN A 64 18.26 5.32 8.47
N ARG A 65 17.70 6.09 9.42
CA ARG A 65 18.47 6.97 10.31
C ARG A 65 18.87 6.31 11.62
N THR A 66 18.21 5.23 12.01
CA THR A 66 18.35 4.62 13.33
C THR A 66 19.06 3.27 13.27
N THR A 67 19.05 2.59 12.11
CA THR A 67 19.62 1.24 12.00
C THR A 67 20.19 0.94 10.61
N ARG A 68 21.27 0.16 10.59
CA ARG A 68 21.87 -0.37 9.34
C ARG A 68 21.01 -1.48 8.70
N LYS A 69 20.07 -2.06 9.45
CA LYS A 69 19.18 -3.13 8.99
C LYS A 69 17.84 -2.60 8.47
N ALA A 70 17.75 -1.31 8.14
CA ALA A 70 16.50 -0.64 7.77
C ALA A 70 15.73 -1.35 6.66
N CYS A 71 16.41 -1.82 5.61
CA CYS A 71 15.81 -2.53 4.49
C CYS A 71 15.10 -3.82 4.91
N VAL A 72 15.80 -4.66 5.69
CA VAL A 72 15.26 -5.93 6.19
C VAL A 72 14.08 -5.67 7.12
N ILE A 73 14.23 -4.76 8.09
CA ILE A 73 13.17 -4.43 9.05
C ILE A 73 11.94 -3.90 8.30
N PHE A 74 12.13 -2.93 7.39
CA PHE A 74 11.06 -2.36 6.61
C PHE A 74 10.29 -3.42 5.81
N THR A 75 11.02 -4.29 5.10
CA THR A 75 10.43 -5.38 4.31
C THR A 75 9.59 -6.31 5.19
N SER A 76 10.18 -6.83 6.27
CA SER A 76 9.48 -7.74 7.18
C SER A 76 8.23 -7.08 7.79
N THR A 77 8.35 -5.83 8.24
CA THR A 77 7.20 -5.11 8.81
C THR A 77 6.14 -4.77 7.76
N THR A 78 6.51 -4.47 6.51
CA THR A 78 5.54 -4.21 5.44
C THR A 78 4.76 -5.47 5.10
N ILE A 79 5.44 -6.61 4.97
CA ILE A 79 4.79 -7.92 4.77
C ILE A 79 3.83 -8.20 5.92
N LEU A 80 4.29 -8.04 7.17
CA LEU A 80 3.45 -8.25 8.34
C LEU A 80 2.23 -7.33 8.36
N ILE A 81 2.39 -6.04 8.08
CA ILE A 81 1.29 -5.07 8.03
C ILE A 81 0.29 -5.45 6.93
N VAL A 82 0.75 -5.85 5.75
CA VAL A 82 -0.14 -6.32 4.69
C VAL A 82 -0.95 -7.52 5.18
N LEU A 83 -0.30 -8.54 5.75
CA LEU A 83 -0.97 -9.74 6.26
C LEU A 83 -2.00 -9.40 7.36
N LEU A 84 -1.61 -8.55 8.33
CA LEU A 84 -2.51 -8.10 9.39
C LEU A 84 -3.68 -7.27 8.83
N SER A 85 -3.44 -6.48 7.79
CA SER A 85 -4.48 -5.68 7.16
C SER A 85 -5.55 -6.51 6.45
N LEU A 86 -5.26 -7.77 6.10
CA LEU A 86 -6.23 -8.71 5.53
C LEU A 86 -7.23 -9.24 6.56
N LEU A 87 -6.93 -9.11 7.86
CA LEU A 87 -7.85 -9.57 8.91
C LEU A 87 -9.19 -8.84 8.87
N GLY A 88 -9.21 -7.56 8.46
CA GLY A 88 -10.42 -6.77 8.30
C GLY A 88 -11.30 -7.28 7.15
N PRO A 89 -10.78 -7.34 5.91
CA PRO A 89 -11.46 -7.96 4.77
C PRO A 89 -12.02 -9.36 5.02
N LEU A 90 -11.37 -10.17 5.85
CA LEU A 90 -11.78 -11.54 6.16
C LEU A 90 -12.90 -11.64 7.20
N GLN A 91 -13.30 -10.53 7.84
CA GLN A 91 -14.45 -10.54 8.75
C GLN A 91 -15.76 -10.66 7.97
N GLU A 92 -16.72 -11.38 8.55
CA GLU A 92 -18.09 -11.48 8.02
C GLU A 92 -18.93 -10.22 8.30
N GLN A 93 -18.45 -9.35 9.19
CA GLN A 93 -19.11 -8.11 9.60
C GLN A 93 -18.19 -6.92 9.42
N LEU A 94 -18.77 -5.79 9.06
CA LEU A 94 -18.14 -4.48 9.05
C LEU A 94 -17.93 -3.97 10.49
N PRO A 95 -17.05 -2.97 10.71
CA PRO A 95 -16.77 -2.45 12.05
C PRO A 95 -17.99 -1.87 12.81
N ASN A 96 -19.07 -1.54 12.09
CA ASN A 96 -20.33 -1.07 12.67
C ASN A 96 -21.32 -2.20 13.01
N GLY A 97 -20.94 -3.47 12.83
CA GLY A 97 -21.75 -4.65 13.11
C GLY A 97 -22.66 -5.10 11.96
N GLU A 98 -22.71 -4.35 10.86
CA GLU A 98 -23.46 -4.74 9.66
C GLU A 98 -22.77 -5.91 8.93
N PRO A 99 -23.51 -6.82 8.28
CA PRO A 99 -22.92 -7.86 7.45
C PRO A 99 -22.03 -7.27 6.34
N ALA A 100 -20.89 -7.91 6.08
CA ALA A 100 -20.04 -7.54 4.97
C ALA A 100 -20.80 -7.75 3.64
N PRO A 101 -20.79 -6.78 2.73
CA PRO A 101 -21.52 -6.87 1.46
C PRO A 101 -20.96 -7.98 0.57
N SER A 102 -21.78 -8.48 -0.35
CA SER A 102 -21.34 -9.46 -1.33
C SER A 102 -20.14 -8.92 -2.12
N GLY A 103 -19.14 -9.77 -2.37
CA GLY A 103 -17.92 -9.38 -3.07
C GLY A 103 -16.91 -8.56 -2.24
N TRP A 104 -17.20 -8.24 -0.97
CA TRP A 104 -16.30 -7.48 -0.08
C TRP A 104 -14.88 -8.04 -0.06
N VAL A 105 -14.74 -9.33 0.26
CA VAL A 105 -13.45 -10.05 0.33
C VAL A 105 -12.73 -9.98 -1.01
N GLY A 106 -13.46 -10.28 -2.09
CA GLY A 106 -12.92 -10.30 -3.44
C GLY A 106 -12.41 -8.94 -3.88
N LEU A 107 -13.07 -7.85 -3.48
CA LEU A 107 -12.67 -6.50 -3.83
C LEU A 107 -11.53 -5.96 -2.95
N THR A 108 -11.61 -6.17 -1.64
CA THR A 108 -10.74 -5.49 -0.67
C THR A 108 -9.40 -6.20 -0.48
N ILE A 109 -9.34 -7.54 -0.45
CA ILE A 109 -8.07 -8.26 -0.30
C ILE A 109 -7.05 -7.88 -1.39
N PRO A 110 -7.40 -7.90 -2.69
CA PRO A 110 -6.45 -7.50 -3.72
C PRO A 110 -6.02 -6.05 -3.61
N MET A 111 -6.89 -5.14 -3.17
CA MET A 111 -6.52 -3.73 -2.97
C MET A 111 -5.44 -3.54 -1.90
N HIS A 112 -5.51 -4.32 -0.81
CA HIS A 112 -4.48 -4.32 0.24
C HIS A 112 -3.14 -4.84 -0.31
N ILE A 113 -3.18 -5.93 -1.08
CA ILE A 113 -1.98 -6.54 -1.68
C ILE A 113 -1.34 -5.59 -2.70
N ILE A 114 -2.13 -4.99 -3.59
CA ILE A 114 -1.67 -4.01 -4.59
C ILE A 114 -0.98 -2.83 -3.88
N THR A 115 -1.60 -2.27 -2.85
CA THR A 115 -1.03 -1.15 -2.09
C THR A 115 0.30 -1.52 -1.43
N GLY A 116 0.34 -2.68 -0.76
CA GLY A 116 1.55 -3.20 -0.14
C GLY A 116 2.69 -3.44 -1.14
N LEU A 117 2.37 -3.98 -2.32
CA LEU A 117 3.33 -4.25 -3.38
C LEU A 117 3.94 -2.96 -3.92
N PHE A 118 3.13 -1.95 -4.21
CA PHE A 118 3.64 -0.66 -4.70
C PHE A 118 4.45 0.10 -3.64
N ALA A 119 4.05 0.04 -2.37
CA ALA A 119 4.84 0.57 -1.28
C ALA A 119 6.22 -0.12 -1.23
N PHE A 120 6.26 -1.45 -1.31
CA PHE A 120 7.49 -2.22 -1.32
C PHE A 120 8.38 -1.87 -2.52
N LEU A 121 7.86 -1.89 -3.75
CA LEU A 121 8.66 -1.69 -4.97
C LEU A 121 9.22 -0.28 -5.09
N SER A 122 8.39 0.74 -4.88
CA SER A 122 8.77 2.14 -5.06
C SER A 122 9.76 2.59 -3.99
N ILE A 123 9.54 2.24 -2.73
CA ILE A 123 10.41 2.65 -1.63
C ILE A 123 11.81 2.02 -1.78
N HIS A 124 11.90 0.73 -2.15
CA HIS A 124 13.21 0.12 -2.43
C HIS A 124 13.90 0.72 -3.66
N LYS A 125 13.18 0.86 -4.78
CA LYS A 125 13.77 1.34 -6.05
C LYS A 125 14.31 2.77 -5.96
N TYR A 126 13.61 3.68 -5.31
CA TYR A 126 14.02 5.09 -5.25
C TYR A 126 15.09 5.38 -4.18
N ILE A 127 15.26 4.48 -3.21
CA ILE A 127 16.14 4.71 -2.06
C ILE A 127 17.43 3.89 -2.19
N HIS A 128 17.39 2.63 -2.61
CA HIS A 128 18.61 1.82 -2.82
C HIS A 128 19.41 2.20 -4.07
N LYS A 129 18.78 2.77 -5.11
CA LYS A 129 19.48 3.09 -6.38
C LYS A 129 20.67 4.04 -6.23
N ASN A 130 20.82 4.72 -5.09
CA ASN A 130 21.92 5.65 -4.83
C ASN A 130 22.79 5.31 -3.62
N ASP A 131 22.59 4.15 -2.99
CA ASP A 131 23.40 3.66 -1.85
C ASP A 131 24.51 2.69 -2.30
N LEU A 132 24.62 2.39 -3.60
CA LEU A 132 25.82 1.76 -4.13
C LEU A 132 27.00 2.71 -3.92
N PRO A 133 28.13 2.26 -3.33
CA PRO A 133 29.34 3.06 -3.32
C PRO A 133 29.60 3.49 -4.76
N LYS A 134 29.74 4.80 -4.99
CA LYS A 134 30.44 5.23 -6.20
C LYS A 134 31.81 4.59 -6.09
N GLU A 135 32.15 3.65 -6.95
CA GLU A 135 33.51 3.14 -7.03
C GLU A 135 34.44 4.35 -7.04
N SER A 136 35.28 4.44 -6.01
CA SER A 136 36.35 5.43 -5.98
C SER A 136 37.21 5.14 -7.21
N LYS A 137 37.33 6.15 -8.07
CA LYS A 137 38.14 6.16 -9.29
C LYS A 137 39.48 5.44 -9.14
#